data_AF-D5RTB0-F1
#
_entry.id   AF-D5RTB0-F1
#
_cell.length_a   1.000
_cell.length_b   1.000
_cell.length_c   1.000
_cell.angle_alpha   90.00
_cell.angle_beta   90.00
_cell.angle_gamma   90.00
#
_symmetry.space_group_name_H-M   'P 1'
#
loop_
_entity.id
_entity.type
_entity.pdbx_description
1 polymer ?
#
loop_
_entity_poly.entity_id
_entity_poly.type
_entity_poly.pdbx_seq_one_letter_code
_entity_poly.pdbx_strand_id
1 'polypeptide(L)'
;MPPPPAAQRLPVLEAGRGIAALLVMLFHISDTAFHNLFGQRPVGAAFAFGYAGLDFFFVLSGFIITHVHLDDLGRRERVRPYLWKRISRVYPAYWIVTLLYAGLALASAGGLEPGRLLASLLLLPGPPLLLGVAWTLVHEMLFYLLFALAILAPRAGLAIGLAWVALSLLLPKGIGPLADILFELRHVEFLMGALAAWTLRHAPPRRPLALAALGG
;
A
#
# COMPACT_ATOMS: atom_id res chain seq x y z
N MET A 1 34.03 11.09 14.64
CA MET A 1 33.22 10.50 13.55
C MET A 1 32.22 11.55 13.09
N PRO A 2 32.14 11.86 11.79
CA PRO A 2 31.03 12.66 11.29
C PRO A 2 29.70 11.87 11.47
N PRO A 3 28.59 12.55 11.79
CA PRO A 3 27.28 11.91 11.89
C PRO A 3 26.88 11.26 10.55
N PRO A 4 26.13 10.14 10.56
CA PRO A 4 25.65 9.53 9.33
C PRO A 4 24.83 10.55 8.53
N PRO A 5 24.93 10.57 7.19
CA PRO A 5 24.16 11.49 6.38
C PRO A 5 22.68 11.31 6.71
N ALA A 6 22.03 12.40 7.14
CA ALA A 6 20.61 12.41 7.42
C ALA A 6 19.90 11.84 6.19
N ALA A 7 19.15 10.76 6.37
CA ALA A 7 18.32 10.19 5.32
C ALA A 7 17.56 11.34 4.65
N GLN A 8 17.90 11.65 3.39
CA GLN A 8 17.29 12.76 2.67
C GLN A 8 15.79 12.50 2.70
N ARG A 9 15.06 13.25 3.53
CA ARG A 9 13.61 13.27 3.47
C ARG A 9 13.31 13.75 2.06
N LEU A 10 12.47 13.01 1.35
CA LEU A 10 12.00 13.38 0.03
C LEU A 10 10.60 13.98 0.23
N PRO A 11 10.48 15.24 0.68
CA PRO A 11 9.20 15.84 1.07
C PRO A 11 8.19 15.85 -0.08
N VAL A 12 8.67 15.91 -1.33
CA VAL A 12 7.85 15.77 -2.53
C VAL A 12 7.12 14.41 -2.59
N LEU A 13 7.77 13.32 -2.17
CA LEU A 13 7.16 11.99 -2.16
C LEU A 13 6.17 11.82 -1.00
N GLU A 14 6.44 12.46 0.15
CA GLU A 14 5.49 12.47 1.27
C GLU A 14 4.23 13.30 0.94
N ALA A 15 4.40 14.44 0.28
CA ALA A 15 3.31 15.25 -0.25
C ALA A 15 2.49 14.49 -1.31
N GLY A 16 3.16 13.78 -2.23
CA GLY A 16 2.50 12.93 -3.22
C GLY A 16 1.65 11.81 -2.58
N ARG A 17 2.13 11.19 -1.50
CA ARG A 17 1.33 10.21 -0.73
C ARG A 17 0.13 10.86 -0.05
N GLY A 18 0.28 12.06 0.50
CA GLY A 18 -0.81 12.81 1.13
C GLY A 18 -1.91 13.14 0.12
N ILE A 19 -1.53 13.64 -1.06
CA ILE A 19 -2.46 13.95 -2.14
C ILE A 19 -3.17 12.68 -2.63
N ALA A 20 -2.42 11.60 -2.90
CA ALA A 20 -3.01 10.34 -3.35
C ALA A 20 -4.01 9.78 -2.32
N ALA A 21 -3.65 9.79 -1.02
CA ALA A 21 -4.55 9.35 0.05
C ALA A 21 -5.82 10.22 0.15
N LEU A 22 -5.70 11.54 0.00
CA LEU A 22 -6.84 12.46 -0.01
C LEU A 22 -7.76 12.22 -1.21
N LEU A 23 -7.21 12.01 -2.41
CA LEU A 23 -8.00 11.73 -3.61
C LEU A 23 -8.76 10.40 -3.48
N VAL A 24 -8.13 9.35 -2.94
CA VAL A 24 -8.78 8.06 -2.66
C VAL A 24 -9.88 8.20 -1.60
N MET A 25 -9.64 8.99 -0.55
CA MET A 25 -10.64 9.28 0.49
C MET A 25 -11.86 10.00 -0.09
N LEU A 26 -11.65 11.05 -0.88
CA LEU A 26 -12.73 11.81 -1.52
C LEU A 26 -13.54 10.96 -2.49
N PHE A 27 -12.87 10.06 -3.22
CA PHE A 27 -13.54 9.10 -4.09
C PHE A 27 -14.48 8.16 -3.29
N HIS A 28 -13.99 7.54 -2.21
CA HIS A 28 -14.83 6.65 -1.40
C HIS A 28 -15.96 7.36 -0.65
N ILE A 29 -15.75 8.60 -0.21
CA ILE A 29 -16.82 9.41 0.39
C ILE A 29 -17.92 9.68 -0.65
N SER A 30 -17.54 10.08 -1.87
CA SER A 30 -18.50 10.40 -2.95
C SER A 30 -19.22 9.16 -3.48
N ASP A 31 -18.49 8.08 -3.76
CA ASP A 31 -19.03 6.91 -4.45
C ASP A 31 -19.70 5.92 -3.51
N THR A 32 -19.17 5.71 -2.30
CA THR A 32 -19.72 4.71 -1.37
C THR A 32 -20.58 5.33 -0.28
N ALA A 33 -20.21 6.46 0.30
CA ALA A 33 -21.01 7.08 1.37
C ALA A 33 -22.20 7.87 0.80
N PHE A 34 -21.95 8.83 -0.10
CA PHE A 34 -23.01 9.71 -0.60
C PHE A 34 -23.99 9.01 -1.55
N HIS A 35 -23.52 8.11 -2.42
CA HIS A 35 -24.42 7.37 -3.30
C HIS A 35 -25.38 6.47 -2.52
N ASN A 36 -24.89 5.76 -1.51
CA ASN A 36 -25.72 4.85 -0.70
C ASN A 36 -26.69 5.60 0.22
N LEU A 37 -26.31 6.79 0.71
CA LEU A 37 -27.13 7.58 1.64
C LEU A 37 -28.13 8.50 0.92
N PHE A 38 -27.78 9.05 -0.24
CA PHE A 38 -28.52 10.14 -0.89
C PHE A 38 -28.85 9.87 -2.36
N GLY A 39 -28.45 8.73 -2.94
CA GLY A 39 -28.65 8.42 -4.36
C GLY A 39 -27.87 9.32 -5.31
N GLN A 40 -27.07 10.25 -4.79
CA GLN A 40 -26.32 11.24 -5.55
C GLN A 40 -24.82 10.97 -5.47
N ARG A 41 -24.12 11.34 -6.54
CA ARG A 41 -22.65 11.37 -6.58
C ARG A 41 -22.23 12.83 -6.67
N PRO A 42 -22.29 13.59 -5.56
CA PRO A 42 -22.13 15.06 -5.58
C PRO A 42 -20.76 15.48 -6.13
N VAL A 43 -19.77 14.59 -6.10
CA VAL A 43 -18.41 14.86 -6.58
C VAL A 43 -18.13 14.25 -7.98
N GLY A 44 -19.05 13.47 -8.55
CA GLY A 44 -19.08 13.07 -9.97
C GLY A 44 -17.78 12.55 -10.60
N ALA A 45 -17.75 12.50 -11.94
CA ALA A 45 -16.66 11.99 -12.78
C ALA A 45 -15.27 12.63 -12.53
N ALA A 46 -15.22 13.79 -11.85
CA ALA A 46 -13.98 14.48 -11.50
C ALA A 46 -13.05 13.65 -10.59
N PHE A 47 -13.61 12.71 -9.82
CA PHE A 47 -12.85 11.78 -8.96
C PHE A 47 -12.90 10.34 -9.46
N ALA A 48 -13.37 10.08 -10.68
CA ALA A 48 -13.30 8.73 -11.29
C ALA A 48 -11.85 8.22 -11.40
N PHE A 49 -10.86 9.13 -11.35
CA PHE A 49 -9.44 8.82 -11.23
C PHE A 49 -9.01 8.27 -9.85
N GLY A 50 -9.92 8.07 -8.90
CA GLY A 50 -9.61 7.45 -7.60
C GLY A 50 -8.94 6.08 -7.75
N TYR A 51 -9.31 5.32 -8.79
CA TYR A 51 -8.62 4.09 -9.18
C TYR A 51 -7.18 4.33 -9.64
N ALA A 52 -6.93 5.35 -10.47
CA ALA A 52 -5.57 5.72 -10.87
C ALA A 52 -4.71 6.20 -9.67
N GLY A 53 -5.33 6.88 -8.70
CA GLY A 53 -4.69 7.26 -7.44
C GLY A 53 -4.29 6.07 -6.58
N LEU A 54 -5.08 4.99 -6.63
CA LEU A 54 -4.77 3.73 -5.98
C LEU A 54 -3.60 3.00 -6.65
N ASP A 55 -3.61 2.89 -7.98
CA ASP A 55 -2.52 2.24 -8.71
C ASP A 55 -1.20 3.01 -8.48
N PHE A 56 -1.26 4.35 -8.48
CA PHE A 56 -0.14 5.20 -8.11
C PHE A 56 0.34 4.97 -6.68
N PHE A 57 -0.57 4.77 -5.71
CA PHE A 57 -0.22 4.48 -4.33
C PHE A 57 0.60 3.19 -4.19
N PHE A 58 0.25 2.14 -4.93
CA PHE A 58 0.97 0.87 -4.90
C PHE A 58 2.34 0.96 -5.58
N VAL A 59 2.43 1.59 -6.75
CA VAL A 59 3.72 1.88 -7.41
C VAL A 59 4.62 2.72 -6.50
N LEU A 60 4.10 3.79 -5.93
CA LEU A 60 4.87 4.69 -5.08
C LEU A 60 5.33 3.99 -3.79
N SER A 61 4.50 3.13 -3.22
CA SER A 61 4.89 2.31 -2.06
C SER A 61 6.02 1.34 -2.42
N GLY A 62 5.93 0.65 -3.57
CA GLY A 62 7.02 -0.18 -4.08
C GLY A 62 8.33 0.60 -4.27
N PHE A 63 8.24 1.80 -4.83
CA PHE A 63 9.38 2.69 -5.07
C PHE A 63 10.03 3.15 -3.77
N ILE A 64 9.27 3.77 -2.86
CA ILE A 64 9.82 4.36 -1.63
C ILE A 64 10.46 3.28 -0.75
N ILE A 65 9.77 2.15 -0.56
CA ILE A 65 10.28 1.06 0.27
C ILE A 65 11.60 0.55 -0.30
N THR A 66 11.64 0.27 -1.60
CA THR A 66 12.84 -0.24 -2.25
C THR A 66 13.95 0.81 -2.18
N HIS A 67 13.69 2.06 -2.59
CA HIS A 67 14.72 3.10 -2.61
C HIS A 67 15.38 3.32 -1.24
N VAL A 68 14.58 3.38 -0.16
CA VAL A 68 15.06 3.64 1.20
C VAL A 68 15.75 2.44 1.83
N HIS A 69 15.29 1.21 1.53
CA HIS A 69 15.75 0.00 2.21
C HIS A 69 16.59 -0.94 1.34
N LEU A 70 16.97 -0.53 0.12
CA LEU A 70 17.81 -1.36 -0.74
C LEU A 70 19.20 -1.62 -0.12
N ASP A 71 19.71 -0.72 0.72
CA ASP A 71 20.97 -0.93 1.48
C ASP A 71 20.81 -1.80 2.73
N ASP A 72 19.56 -2.12 3.10
CA ASP A 72 19.27 -3.03 4.22
C ASP A 72 19.24 -4.51 3.75
N LEU A 73 19.26 -4.78 2.45
CA LEU A 73 19.22 -6.14 1.91
C LEU A 73 20.40 -6.99 2.41
N GLY A 74 20.09 -8.15 3.01
CA GLY A 74 21.07 -9.08 3.58
C GLY A 74 21.45 -8.77 5.03
N ARG A 75 20.96 -7.65 5.60
CA ARG A 75 21.23 -7.22 6.97
C ARG A 75 20.08 -7.65 7.88
N ARG A 76 20.19 -8.84 8.48
CA ARG A 76 19.12 -9.46 9.28
C ARG A 76 18.65 -8.57 10.44
N GLU A 77 19.57 -7.83 11.05
CA GLU A 77 19.31 -6.88 12.13
C GLU A 77 18.41 -5.71 11.72
N ARG A 78 18.25 -5.45 10.41
CA ARG A 78 17.38 -4.39 9.87
C ARG A 78 15.92 -4.81 9.72
N VAL A 79 15.61 -6.11 9.74
CA VAL A 79 14.24 -6.63 9.56
C VAL A 79 13.29 -6.12 10.65
N ARG A 80 13.69 -6.25 11.92
CA ARG A 80 12.83 -5.84 13.06
C ARG A 80 12.57 -4.33 13.08
N PRO A 81 13.59 -3.44 12.99
CA PRO A 81 13.36 -2.00 12.87
C PRO A 81 12.49 -1.61 11.68
N TYR A 82 12.66 -2.29 10.54
CA TYR A 82 11.84 -2.08 9.34
C TYR A 82 10.36 -2.38 9.62
N LEU A 83 10.05 -3.59 10.10
CA LEU A 83 8.67 -4.02 10.38
C LEU A 83 8.02 -3.14 11.45
N TRP A 84 8.75 -2.84 12.53
CA TRP A 84 8.23 -2.00 13.61
C TRP A 84 7.81 -0.63 13.09
N LYS A 85 8.65 0.02 12.27
CA LYS A 85 8.35 1.33 11.67
C LYS A 85 7.11 1.30 10.76
N ARG A 86 6.77 0.15 10.16
CA ARG A 86 5.58 0.01 9.30
C ARG A 86 4.33 -0.28 10.11
N ILE A 87 4.42 -1.21 11.05
CA ILE A 87 3.30 -1.54 11.94
C ILE A 87 2.88 -0.31 12.75
N SER A 88 3.84 0.39 13.36
CA SER A 88 3.56 1.60 14.16
C SER A 88 3.03 2.77 13.34
N ARG A 89 3.19 2.74 12.01
CA ARG A 89 2.64 3.75 11.10
C ARG A 89 1.21 3.43 10.69
N VAL A 90 0.93 2.16 10.35
CA VAL A 90 -0.34 1.76 9.73
C VAL A 90 -1.40 1.45 10.80
N TYR A 91 -1.07 0.59 11.77
CA TYR A 91 -2.05 0.04 12.69
C TYR A 91 -2.70 1.08 13.60
N PRO A 92 -2.00 2.06 14.21
CA PRO A 92 -2.63 3.01 15.11
C PRO A 92 -3.74 3.83 14.46
N ALA A 93 -3.46 4.40 13.28
CA ALA A 93 -4.46 5.19 12.54
C ALA A 93 -5.61 4.29 12.06
N TYR A 94 -5.29 3.11 11.52
CA TYR A 94 -6.29 2.16 11.04
C TYR A 94 -7.22 1.67 12.17
N TRP A 95 -6.68 1.36 13.35
CA TRP A 95 -7.46 0.93 14.50
C TRP A 95 -8.39 2.01 15.01
N ILE A 96 -7.97 3.27 15.06
CA ILE A 96 -8.85 4.38 15.48
C ILE A 96 -10.09 4.43 14.57
N VAL A 97 -9.90 4.40 13.25
CA VAL A 97 -11.02 4.45 12.30
C VAL A 97 -11.88 3.19 12.37
N THR A 98 -11.25 2.02 12.48
CA THR A 98 -11.96 0.73 12.55
C THR A 98 -12.80 0.61 13.81
N LEU A 99 -12.27 1.02 14.96
CA LEU A 99 -12.98 0.98 16.24
C LEU A 99 -14.09 2.02 16.30
N LEU A 100 -13.89 3.22 15.72
CA LEU A 100 -14.95 4.22 15.60
C LEU A 100 -16.10 3.68 14.75
N TYR A 101 -15.80 3.09 13.59
CA TYR A 101 -16.81 2.46 12.73
C TYR A 101 -17.54 1.30 13.43
N ALA A 102 -16.80 0.44 14.14
CA ALA A 102 -17.38 -0.64 14.93
C ALA A 102 -18.32 -0.12 16.03
N GLY A 103 -17.94 0.96 16.72
CA GLY A 103 -18.78 1.62 17.73
C GLY A 103 -20.08 2.17 17.14
N LEU A 104 -20.02 2.81 15.96
CA LEU A 104 -21.20 3.29 15.25
C LEU A 104 -22.12 2.13 14.81
N ALA A 105 -21.55 1.03 14.31
CA ALA A 105 -22.32 -0.15 13.90
C ALA A 105 -23.05 -0.83 15.08
N LEU A 106 -22.43 -0.85 16.26
CA LEU A 106 -23.07 -1.33 17.49
C LEU A 106 -24.21 -0.40 17.93
N ALA A 107 -24.01 0.92 17.81
CA ALA A 107 -25.02 1.91 18.19
C ALA A 107 -26.24 1.92 17.25
N SER A 108 -26.08 1.58 15.98
CA SER A 108 -27.14 1.60 14.96
C SER A 108 -27.95 0.29 14.86
N ALA A 109 -27.82 -0.63 15.83
CA ALA A 109 -28.38 -1.98 15.78
C ALA A 109 -27.94 -2.82 14.56
N GLY A 110 -26.86 -2.42 13.87
CA GLY A 110 -26.37 -3.08 12.66
C GLY A 110 -25.69 -4.43 12.89
N GLY A 111 -25.54 -4.86 14.15
CA GLY A 111 -24.82 -6.08 14.53
C GLY A 111 -23.33 -6.01 14.22
N LEU A 112 -22.52 -6.67 15.05
CA LEU A 112 -21.08 -6.79 14.81
C LEU A 112 -20.66 -8.25 14.98
N GLU A 113 -20.30 -8.88 13.86
CA GLU A 113 -19.71 -10.22 13.84
C GLU A 113 -18.31 -10.18 14.48
N PRO A 114 -18.06 -10.88 15.61
CA PRO A 114 -16.76 -10.85 16.28
C PRO A 114 -15.61 -11.32 15.39
N GLY A 115 -15.85 -12.31 14.54
CA GLY A 115 -14.87 -12.81 13.57
C GLY A 115 -14.50 -11.74 12.54
N ARG A 116 -15.47 -10.93 12.09
CA ARG A 116 -15.24 -9.83 11.15
C ARG A 116 -14.46 -8.68 11.78
N LEU A 117 -14.74 -8.36 13.05
CA LEU A 117 -13.95 -7.38 13.81
C LEU A 117 -12.50 -7.85 13.96
N LEU A 118 -12.28 -9.10 14.36
CA LEU A 118 -10.93 -9.65 14.53
C LEU A 118 -10.16 -9.67 13.21
N ALA A 119 -10.78 -10.13 12.12
CA ALA A 119 -10.17 -10.11 10.79
C ALA A 119 -9.79 -8.69 10.37
N SER A 120 -10.63 -7.69 10.69
CA SER A 120 -10.36 -6.28 10.42
C SER A 120 -9.18 -5.78 11.24
N LEU A 121 -9.20 -5.94 12.57
CA LEU A 121 -8.13 -5.46 13.45
C LEU A 121 -6.76 -6.03 13.09
N LEU A 122 -6.70 -7.25 12.56
CA LEU A 122 -5.47 -7.91 12.14
C LEU A 122 -5.12 -7.70 10.65
N LEU A 123 -6.00 -7.08 9.87
CA LEU A 123 -5.90 -6.97 8.40
C LEU A 123 -5.69 -8.36 7.74
N LEU A 124 -6.50 -9.35 8.14
CA LEU A 124 -6.40 -10.69 7.57
C LEU A 124 -6.83 -10.71 6.11
N PRO A 125 -6.05 -11.32 5.20
CA PRO A 125 -6.46 -11.51 3.82
C PRO A 125 -7.59 -12.55 3.74
N GLY A 126 -8.57 -12.30 2.87
CA GLY A 126 -9.63 -13.24 2.52
C GLY A 126 -11.02 -12.83 3.01
N PRO A 127 -11.31 -12.84 4.32
CA PRO A 127 -12.60 -12.44 4.84
C PRO A 127 -12.95 -10.97 4.53
N PRO A 128 -14.23 -10.62 4.39
CA PRO A 128 -14.64 -9.23 4.21
C PRO A 128 -14.31 -8.41 5.47
N LEU A 129 -13.62 -7.29 5.31
CA LEU A 129 -13.26 -6.41 6.42
C LEU A 129 -14.40 -5.43 6.75
N LEU A 130 -14.37 -4.82 7.94
CA LEU A 130 -15.35 -3.84 8.40
C LEU A 130 -15.32 -2.59 7.52
N LEU A 131 -14.12 -2.06 7.29
CA LEU A 131 -13.91 -0.94 6.38
C LEU A 131 -13.73 -1.49 4.95
N GLY A 132 -14.66 -1.14 4.06
CA GLY A 132 -14.65 -1.61 2.65
C GLY A 132 -13.42 -1.19 1.84
N VAL A 133 -12.60 -0.28 2.36
CA VAL A 133 -11.34 0.19 1.74
C VAL A 133 -10.09 -0.49 2.32
N ALA A 134 -10.23 -1.26 3.39
CA ALA A 134 -9.10 -1.84 4.14
C ALA A 134 -8.32 -2.90 3.35
N TRP A 135 -8.91 -3.46 2.29
CA TRP A 135 -8.22 -4.38 1.39
C TRP A 135 -6.93 -3.77 0.80
N THR A 136 -6.90 -2.45 0.58
CA THR A 136 -5.69 -1.74 0.11
C THR A 136 -4.52 -1.87 1.09
N LEU A 137 -4.79 -1.78 2.40
CA LEU A 137 -3.80 -1.96 3.45
C LEU A 137 -3.35 -3.42 3.56
N VAL A 138 -4.21 -4.39 3.26
CA VAL A 138 -3.81 -5.80 3.21
C VAL A 138 -2.71 -6.01 2.18
N HIS A 139 -2.87 -5.50 0.95
CA HIS A 139 -1.81 -5.58 -0.06
C HIS A 139 -0.52 -4.86 0.36
N GLU A 140 -0.64 -3.68 0.98
CA GLU A 140 0.53 -2.95 1.48
C GLU A 140 1.27 -3.75 2.57
N MET A 141 0.54 -4.39 3.49
CA MET A 141 1.13 -5.25 4.53
C MET A 141 1.77 -6.52 3.95
N LEU A 142 1.14 -7.17 2.97
CA LEU A 142 1.72 -8.33 2.27
C LEU A 142 3.04 -7.95 1.57
N PHE A 143 3.07 -6.79 0.90
CA PHE A 143 4.29 -6.28 0.31
C PHE A 143 5.38 -5.98 1.35
N TYR A 144 5.03 -5.40 2.50
CA TYR A 144 5.99 -5.18 3.59
C TYR A 144 6.57 -6.49 4.12
N LEU A 145 5.77 -7.55 4.24
CA LEU A 145 6.24 -8.87 4.64
C LEU A 145 7.18 -9.48 3.59
N LEU A 146 6.84 -9.39 2.30
CA LEU A 146 7.72 -9.81 1.22
C LEU A 146 9.06 -9.05 1.26
N PHE A 147 9.02 -7.73 1.45
CA PHE A 147 10.22 -6.93 1.49
C PHE A 147 11.08 -7.23 2.73
N ALA A 148 10.45 -7.49 3.88
CA ALA A 148 11.14 -7.97 5.08
C ALA A 148 11.85 -9.31 4.82
N LEU A 149 11.24 -10.22 4.05
CA LEU A 149 11.87 -11.45 3.61
C LEU A 149 13.06 -11.19 2.67
N ALA A 150 12.96 -10.21 1.78
CA ALA A 150 14.07 -9.77 0.94
C ALA A 150 15.23 -9.18 1.77
N ILE A 151 14.95 -8.43 2.84
CA ILE A 151 15.97 -7.97 3.79
C ILE A 151 16.67 -9.16 4.46
N LEU A 152 15.90 -10.16 4.91
CA LEU A 152 16.42 -11.34 5.59
C LEU A 152 17.25 -12.26 4.67
N ALA A 153 16.77 -12.47 3.44
CA ALA A 153 17.34 -13.39 2.46
C ALA A 153 17.14 -12.84 1.03
N PRO A 154 18.03 -11.97 0.52
CA PRO A 154 17.82 -11.22 -0.73
C PRO A 154 17.50 -12.08 -1.95
N ARG A 155 18.23 -13.18 -2.15
CA ARG A 155 18.00 -14.09 -3.28
C ARG A 155 16.65 -14.79 -3.18
N ALA A 156 16.30 -15.28 -1.99
CA ALA A 156 15.02 -15.95 -1.76
C ALA A 156 13.85 -14.95 -1.85
N GLY A 157 13.98 -13.77 -1.26
CA GLY A 157 12.97 -12.72 -1.34
C GLY A 157 12.72 -12.25 -2.78
N LEU A 158 13.78 -12.11 -3.59
CA LEU A 158 13.63 -11.81 -5.02
C LEU A 158 12.93 -12.95 -5.76
N ALA A 159 13.39 -14.20 -5.58
CA ALA A 159 12.78 -15.35 -6.23
C ALA A 159 11.31 -15.52 -5.85
N ILE A 160 10.98 -15.39 -4.57
CA ILE A 160 9.60 -15.45 -4.06
C ILE A 160 8.78 -14.28 -4.59
N GLY A 161 9.33 -13.06 -4.64
CA GLY A 161 8.64 -11.91 -5.19
C GLY A 161 8.32 -12.07 -6.68
N LEU A 162 9.27 -12.55 -7.48
CA LEU A 162 9.05 -12.83 -8.90
C LEU A 162 8.05 -13.97 -9.10
N ALA A 163 8.17 -15.05 -8.33
CA ALA A 163 7.20 -16.15 -8.37
C ALA A 163 5.80 -15.68 -7.98
N TRP A 164 5.70 -14.80 -6.97
CA TRP A 164 4.43 -14.27 -6.51
C TRP A 164 3.75 -13.39 -7.57
N VAL A 165 4.51 -12.56 -8.29
CA VAL A 165 4.00 -11.79 -9.43
C VAL A 165 3.61 -12.71 -10.59
N ALA A 166 4.44 -13.71 -10.92
CA ALA A 166 4.10 -14.69 -11.95
C ALA A 166 2.80 -15.43 -11.63
N LEU A 167 2.63 -15.90 -10.40
CA LEU A 167 1.38 -16.52 -9.95
C LEU A 167 0.19 -15.56 -9.99
N SER A 168 0.38 -14.28 -9.67
CA SER A 168 -0.67 -13.26 -9.75
C SER A 168 -1.17 -13.01 -11.19
N LEU A 169 -0.29 -13.22 -12.18
CA LEU A 169 -0.60 -13.15 -13.62
C LEU A 169 -1.27 -14.43 -14.14
N LEU A 170 -0.86 -15.59 -13.62
CA LEU A 170 -1.22 -16.90 -14.17
C LEU A 170 -2.47 -17.53 -13.52
N LEU A 171 -2.73 -17.24 -12.24
CA LEU A 171 -3.84 -17.86 -11.53
C LEU A 171 -5.19 -17.23 -11.94
N PRO A 172 -6.20 -18.06 -12.24
CA PRO A 172 -7.55 -17.57 -12.52
C PRO A 172 -8.13 -16.88 -11.28
N LYS A 173 -9.01 -15.91 -11.51
CA LYS A 173 -9.77 -15.26 -10.43
C LYS A 173 -10.98 -16.11 -10.05
N GLY A 174 -11.44 -16.00 -8.81
CA GLY A 174 -12.59 -16.74 -8.29
C GLY A 174 -12.24 -18.11 -7.71
N ILE A 175 -10.96 -18.36 -7.39
CA ILE A 175 -10.55 -19.59 -6.68
C ILE A 175 -11.05 -19.54 -5.23
N GLY A 176 -11.14 -18.35 -4.67
CA GLY A 176 -11.66 -18.09 -3.33
C GLY A 176 -11.07 -16.80 -2.76
N PRO A 177 -11.71 -16.21 -1.74
CA PRO A 177 -11.39 -14.86 -1.28
C PRO A 177 -9.92 -14.66 -0.89
N LEU A 178 -9.32 -15.68 -0.27
CA LEU A 178 -7.91 -15.66 0.12
C LEU A 178 -6.96 -15.74 -1.09
N ALA A 179 -7.23 -16.63 -2.05
CA ALA A 179 -6.39 -16.76 -3.23
C ALA A 179 -6.51 -15.51 -4.12
N ASP A 180 -7.72 -14.98 -4.26
CA ASP A 180 -7.99 -13.81 -5.09
C ASP A 180 -7.24 -12.57 -4.58
N ILE A 181 -7.22 -12.35 -3.26
CA ILE A 181 -6.47 -11.22 -2.67
C ILE A 181 -4.95 -11.47 -2.68
N LEU A 182 -4.51 -12.70 -2.43
CA LEU A 182 -3.07 -13.02 -2.42
C LEU A 182 -2.46 -12.96 -3.81
N PHE A 183 -3.21 -13.26 -4.86
CA PHE A 183 -2.70 -13.33 -6.24
C PHE A 183 -3.35 -12.27 -7.13
N GLU A 184 -3.66 -11.10 -6.57
CA GLU A 184 -4.22 -9.98 -7.33
C GLU A 184 -3.15 -9.31 -8.23
N LEU A 185 -3.58 -8.76 -9.37
CA LEU A 185 -2.68 -8.13 -10.35
C LEU A 185 -1.94 -6.91 -9.81
N ARG A 186 -2.46 -6.27 -8.75
CA ARG A 186 -1.87 -5.07 -8.12
C ARG A 186 -0.49 -5.32 -7.53
N HIS A 187 -0.12 -6.57 -7.24
CA HIS A 187 1.25 -6.88 -6.82
C HIS A 187 2.30 -6.54 -7.90
N VAL A 188 1.90 -6.49 -9.17
CA VAL A 188 2.75 -6.01 -10.28
C VAL A 188 3.12 -4.54 -10.08
N GLU A 189 2.21 -3.71 -9.57
CA GLU A 189 2.44 -2.27 -9.36
C GLU A 189 3.54 -2.01 -8.33
N PHE A 190 3.54 -2.76 -7.23
CA PHE A 190 4.64 -2.72 -6.27
C PHE A 190 5.98 -3.09 -6.91
N LEU A 191 6.01 -4.10 -7.77
CA LEU A 191 7.22 -4.51 -8.48
C LEU A 191 7.68 -3.43 -9.47
N MET A 192 6.76 -2.79 -10.20
CA MET A 192 7.09 -1.66 -11.08
C MET A 192 7.77 -0.53 -10.30
N GLY A 193 7.23 -0.19 -9.13
CA GLY A 193 7.85 0.77 -8.22
C GLY A 193 9.24 0.34 -7.76
N ALA A 194 9.39 -0.91 -7.34
CA ALA A 194 10.66 -1.47 -6.90
C ALA A 194 11.73 -1.45 -8.00
N LEU A 195 11.35 -1.83 -9.23
CA LEU A 195 12.20 -1.78 -10.41
C LEU A 195 12.63 -0.35 -10.73
N ALA A 196 11.71 0.61 -10.70
CA ALA A 196 12.03 2.03 -10.91
C ALA A 196 13.02 2.58 -9.86
N ALA A 197 12.87 2.18 -8.59
CA ALA A 197 13.82 2.57 -7.55
C ALA A 197 15.20 1.92 -7.75
N TRP A 198 15.22 0.65 -8.17
CA TRP A 198 16.46 -0.08 -8.45
C TRP A 198 17.21 0.52 -9.65
N THR A 199 16.53 0.81 -10.76
CA THR A 199 17.15 1.41 -11.94
C THR A 199 17.70 2.79 -11.65
N LEU A 200 16.94 3.64 -10.94
CA LEU A 200 17.40 4.98 -10.57
C LEU A 200 18.71 4.95 -9.75
N ARG A 201 18.86 3.95 -8.89
CA ARG A 201 20.06 3.79 -8.05
C ARG A 201 21.28 3.24 -8.78
N HIS A 202 21.08 2.37 -9.77
CA HIS A 202 22.18 1.70 -10.48
C HIS A 202 22.53 2.36 -11.83
N ALA A 203 21.59 3.10 -12.41
CA ALA A 203 21.73 3.84 -13.65
C ALA A 203 21.09 5.24 -13.49
N PRO A 204 21.65 6.11 -12.62
CA PRO A 204 21.11 7.45 -12.44
C PRO A 204 21.13 8.20 -13.78
N PRO A 205 20.07 8.96 -14.11
CA PRO A 205 19.99 9.66 -15.39
C PRO A 205 21.17 10.63 -15.54
N ARG A 206 21.91 10.50 -16.65
CA ARG A 206 23.12 11.28 -16.95
C ARG A 206 22.89 12.80 -17.05
N ARG A 207 21.63 13.25 -17.13
CA ARG A 207 21.24 14.66 -17.17
C ARG A 207 19.97 14.88 -16.32
N PRO A 208 20.07 15.40 -15.09
CA PRO A 208 18.89 15.76 -14.29
C PRO A 208 18.07 16.92 -14.89
N LEU A 209 18.62 17.61 -15.91
CA LEU A 209 18.07 18.84 -16.49
C LEU A 209 17.03 18.65 -17.61
N ALA A 210 16.86 17.45 -18.17
CA ALA A 210 15.89 17.26 -19.26
C ALA A 210 14.42 17.24 -18.77
N LEU A 211 14.17 16.95 -17.49
CA LEU A 211 12.83 16.98 -16.90
C LEU A 211 12.46 18.36 -16.31
N ALA A 212 13.45 19.20 -15.98
CA ALA A 212 13.21 20.58 -15.57
C ALA A 212 12.76 21.48 -16.75
N ALA A 213 13.11 21.10 -17.98
CA ALA A 213 12.74 21.84 -19.19
C ALA A 213 11.30 21.56 -19.70
N LEU A 214 10.60 20.58 -19.13
CA LEU A 214 9.21 20.25 -19.48
C LEU A 214 8.19 20.74 -18.44
N GLY A 215 8.65 21.41 -17.38
CA GLY A 215 7.82 21.93 -16.29
C GLY A 215 8.02 23.42 -16.01
N GLY A 216 8.58 24.17 -16.97
CA GLY A 216 8.70 25.63 -16.94
C GLY A 216 7.76 26.29 -17.94
#